data_AF-A0A1Q7VCX4-F1
#
_entry.id   AF-A0A1Q7VCX4-F1
#
_cell.length_a   1.000
_cell.length_b   1.000
_cell.length_c   1.000
_cell.angle_alpha   90.00
_cell.angle_beta   90.00
_cell.angle_gamma   90.00
#
_symmetry.space_group_name_H-M   'P 1'
#
loop_
_entity.id
_entity.type
_entity.pdbx_description
1 polymer ?
#
loop_
_entity_poly.entity_id
_entity_poly.type
_entity_poly.pdbx_seq_one_letter_code
_entity_poly.pdbx_strand_id
1 'polypeptide(L)'
;MNVRGFGEGDWDEQLADLQYRDTREYAVGHGVAAEAIVVGGECREVRTTWVPVADVERVDPAKMSGVELRMETLAAATSPDAVRAASGDVVKSYRDWIEAQRDAIPEEPERAAIARELLQRAETAARRIEQGFAALDDPQVFEAFRLANAVMAQAARQREGQVRQKPPGEVDAPEWRPFQLAFLMLNIQGLANPTHTDREIVDLLFFPTGGGKRRRISALPPSR
;
A
#
# COMPACT_ATOMS: atom_id res chain seq x y z
N MET A 1 17.88 19.69 -9.02
CA MET A 1 16.72 20.29 -8.34
C MET A 1 15.60 20.19 -9.35
N ASN A 2 14.59 19.35 -9.11
CA ASN A 2 13.42 19.32 -9.97
C ASN A 2 12.75 20.70 -9.84
N VAL A 3 12.60 21.43 -10.94
CA VAL A 3 12.07 22.81 -10.95
C VAL A 3 10.62 22.84 -11.44
N ARG A 4 10.01 21.66 -11.69
CA ARG A 4 8.59 21.53 -12.00
C ARG A 4 7.81 21.48 -10.70
N GLY A 5 7.41 22.64 -10.20
CA GLY A 5 6.65 22.78 -8.96
C GLY A 5 6.68 24.19 -8.37
N PHE A 6 7.66 25.02 -8.76
CA PHE A 6 7.69 26.43 -8.37
C PHE A 6 6.71 27.24 -9.23
N GLY A 7 5.40 27.13 -8.97
CA GLY A 7 4.45 28.19 -9.35
C GLY A 7 3.11 27.82 -9.98
N GLU A 8 2.78 26.56 -10.24
CA GLU A 8 1.44 26.18 -10.73
C GLU A 8 0.68 25.45 -9.62
N GLY A 9 -0.51 25.96 -9.27
CA GLY A 9 -1.32 25.52 -8.13
C GLY A 9 -1.98 24.14 -8.30
N ASP A 10 -1.37 23.23 -9.06
CA ASP A 10 -1.85 21.86 -9.22
C ASP A 10 -1.36 20.99 -8.05
N TRP A 11 -2.31 20.39 -7.34
CA TRP A 11 -2.03 19.55 -6.18
C TRP A 11 -1.20 18.31 -6.55
N ASP A 12 -1.43 17.72 -7.73
CA ASP A 12 -0.68 16.54 -8.17
C ASP A 12 0.80 16.88 -8.41
N GLU A 13 1.08 18.05 -8.99
CA GLU A 13 2.46 18.53 -9.20
C GLU A 13 3.15 18.86 -7.88
N GLN A 14 2.45 19.49 -6.94
CA GLN A 14 2.98 19.80 -5.62
C GLN A 14 3.28 18.53 -4.80
N LEU A 15 2.41 17.51 -4.91
CA LEU A 15 2.66 16.20 -4.33
C LEU A 15 3.87 15.51 -4.96
N ALA A 16 3.97 15.54 -6.29
CA ALA A 16 5.12 14.98 -7.01
C ALA A 16 6.42 15.69 -6.63
N ASP A 17 6.43 17.02 -6.55
CA ASP A 17 7.58 17.80 -6.10
C ASP A 17 8.02 17.39 -4.69
N LEU A 18 7.09 17.18 -3.76
CA LEU A 18 7.41 16.69 -2.41
C LEU A 18 7.96 15.24 -2.42
N GLN A 19 7.33 14.33 -3.16
CA GLN A 19 7.71 12.91 -3.20
C GLN A 19 9.05 12.68 -3.90
N TYR A 20 9.32 13.43 -4.96
CA TYR A 20 10.52 13.30 -5.79
C TYR A 20 11.54 14.41 -5.54
N ARG A 21 11.47 15.12 -4.40
CA ARG A 21 12.36 16.25 -4.06
C ARG A 21 13.86 15.92 -4.15
N ASP A 22 14.22 14.68 -3.84
CA ASP A 22 15.59 14.17 -3.87
C ASP A 22 15.93 13.43 -5.19
N THR A 23 14.97 13.30 -6.09
CA THR A 23 15.14 12.69 -7.42
C THR A 23 15.52 13.76 -8.45
N ARG A 24 16.55 13.47 -9.26
CA ARG A 24 16.97 14.35 -10.35
C ARG A 24 16.38 13.86 -11.67
N GLU A 25 15.56 14.70 -12.29
CA GLU A 25 15.08 14.49 -13.65
C GLU A 25 16.07 15.14 -14.63
N TYR A 26 16.75 14.33 -15.44
CA TYR A 26 17.80 14.81 -16.36
C TYR A 26 17.34 14.97 -17.81
N ALA A 27 16.28 14.25 -18.21
CA ALA A 27 15.77 14.28 -19.57
C ALA A 27 14.28 13.98 -19.59
N VAL A 28 13.52 14.72 -20.40
CA VAL A 28 12.08 14.51 -20.62
C VAL A 28 11.83 14.45 -22.12
N GLY A 29 11.28 13.31 -22.56
CA GLY A 29 10.92 13.09 -23.94
C GLY A 29 9.56 13.68 -24.29
N HIS A 30 9.51 14.62 -25.26
CA HIS A 30 8.25 15.10 -25.85
C HIS A 30 8.18 14.60 -27.29
N GLY A 31 7.32 13.61 -27.56
CA GLY A 31 7.19 12.98 -28.88
C GLY A 31 8.30 11.99 -29.26
N VAL A 32 9.36 11.88 -28.44
CA VAL A 32 10.41 10.85 -28.54
C VAL A 32 10.89 10.52 -27.13
N ALA A 33 11.17 9.25 -26.81
CA ALA A 33 11.69 8.90 -25.50
C ALA A 33 13.17 9.33 -25.37
N ALA A 34 13.56 9.66 -24.14
CA ALA A 34 14.92 10.08 -23.80
C ALA A 34 15.41 9.26 -22.60
N GLU A 35 16.69 8.91 -22.61
CA GLU A 35 17.36 8.25 -21.50
C GLU A 35 18.60 9.04 -21.08
N ALA A 36 18.80 9.13 -19.77
CA ALA A 36 19.95 9.76 -19.15
C ALA A 36 20.87 8.68 -18.58
N ILE A 37 22.14 8.71 -18.97
CA ILE A 37 23.19 7.82 -18.47
C ILE A 37 23.83 8.47 -17.26
N VAL A 38 23.54 7.94 -16.07
CA VAL A 38 24.03 8.46 -14.80
C VAL A 38 25.19 7.59 -14.31
N VAL A 39 26.36 8.21 -14.07
CA VAL A 39 27.57 7.54 -13.55
C VAL A 39 28.00 8.25 -12.28
N GLY A 40 27.97 7.54 -11.14
CA GLY A 40 28.33 8.10 -9.84
C GLY A 40 27.38 9.19 -9.34
N GLY A 41 26.09 9.12 -9.70
CA GLY A 41 25.08 10.11 -9.31
C GLY A 41 25.06 11.39 -10.18
N GLU A 42 25.92 11.47 -11.21
CA GLU A 42 25.93 12.57 -12.17
C GLU A 42 25.53 12.08 -13.57
N CYS A 43 24.64 12.82 -14.23
CA CYS A 43 24.30 12.55 -15.63
C CYS A 43 25.50 12.90 -16.53
N ARG A 44 25.98 11.90 -17.28
CA ARG A 44 27.11 12.03 -18.20
C ARG A 44 26.64 12.20 -19.65
N GLU A 45 25.52 11.59 -20.00
CA GLU A 45 24.99 11.59 -21.37
C GLU A 45 23.46 11.59 -21.33
N VAL A 46 22.85 12.30 -22.27
CA VAL A 46 21.42 12.21 -22.56
C VAL A 46 21.28 11.86 -24.03
N ARG A 47 20.50 10.82 -24.34
CA ARG A 47 20.23 10.42 -25.73
C ARG A 47 18.77 10.07 -25.92
N THR A 48 18.31 10.16 -27.16
CA THR A 48 16.99 9.64 -27.53
C THR A 48 17.05 8.12 -27.65
N THR A 49 15.95 7.46 -27.29
CA THR A 49 15.81 6.01 -27.36
C THR A 49 14.41 5.66 -27.85
N TRP A 50 14.27 4.52 -28.52
CA TRP A 50 12.95 4.03 -28.96
C TRP A 50 12.20 3.34 -27.83
N VAL A 51 12.91 2.65 -26.94
CA VAL A 51 12.34 1.89 -25.82
C VAL A 51 13.23 2.11 -24.60
N PRO A 52 12.88 3.05 -23.71
CA PRO A 52 13.67 3.29 -22.50
C PRO A 52 13.54 2.09 -21.55
N VAL A 53 14.63 1.80 -20.84
CA VAL A 53 14.67 0.79 -19.77
C VAL A 53 14.97 1.52 -18.47
N ALA A 54 14.16 1.27 -17.45
CA ALA A 54 14.37 1.78 -16.10
C ALA A 54 14.18 0.63 -15.11
N ASP A 55 15.05 0.59 -14.11
CA ASP A 55 14.86 -0.30 -12.97
C ASP A 55 13.78 0.28 -12.07
N VAL A 56 12.78 -0.54 -11.76
CA VAL A 56 11.72 -0.19 -10.81
C VAL A 56 11.90 -1.07 -9.59
N GLU A 57 12.24 -0.47 -8.46
CA GLU A 57 12.37 -1.20 -7.21
C GLU A 57 11.04 -1.86 -6.83
N ARG A 58 11.13 -3.11 -6.37
CA ARG A 58 9.94 -3.83 -5.90
C ARG A 58 9.54 -3.28 -4.54
N VAL A 59 8.32 -2.76 -4.46
CA VAL A 59 7.71 -2.39 -3.17
C VAL A 59 7.27 -3.67 -2.46
N ASP A 60 7.95 -4.03 -1.38
CA ASP A 60 7.51 -5.07 -0.45
C ASP A 60 6.80 -4.45 0.76
N PRO A 61 5.70 -5.03 1.24
CA PRO A 61 5.03 -4.55 2.45
C PRO A 61 5.96 -4.69 3.65
N ALA A 62 5.85 -3.75 4.59
CA ALA A 62 6.53 -3.86 5.88
C ALA A 62 6.15 -5.19 6.57
N LYS A 63 7.16 -5.92 7.05
CA LYS A 63 6.92 -7.08 7.91
C LYS A 63 6.63 -6.57 9.32
N MET A 64 5.43 -6.78 9.83
CA MET A 64 5.07 -6.46 11.21
C MET A 64 5.18 -7.73 12.06
N SER A 65 6.14 -7.77 12.97
CA SER A 65 6.25 -8.85 13.95
C SER A 65 5.19 -8.67 15.03
N GLY A 66 4.52 -9.76 15.44
CA GLY A 66 3.55 -9.73 16.56
C GLY A 66 2.12 -9.37 16.15
N VAL A 67 1.85 -9.12 14.86
CA VAL A 67 0.50 -8.91 14.34
C VAL A 67 0.03 -10.20 13.69
N GLU A 68 -1.09 -10.75 14.16
CA GLU A 68 -1.74 -11.89 13.53
C GLU A 68 -2.40 -11.45 12.22
N LEU A 69 -2.05 -12.14 11.14
CA LEU A 69 -2.51 -11.83 9.78
C LEU A 69 -3.14 -13.04 9.10
N ARG A 70 -3.08 -14.23 9.69
CA ARG A 70 -3.66 -15.45 9.13
C ARG A 70 -5.16 -15.32 9.12
N MET A 71 -5.73 -15.39 7.91
CA MET A 71 -7.16 -15.23 7.69
C MET A 71 -7.96 -16.27 8.49
N GLU A 72 -7.46 -17.50 8.57
CA GLU A 72 -8.12 -18.60 9.30
C GLU A 72 -8.15 -18.36 10.81
N THR A 73 -7.08 -17.79 11.38
CA THR A 73 -7.03 -17.44 12.80
C THR A 73 -8.01 -16.30 13.11
N LEU A 74 -8.08 -15.28 12.25
CA LEU A 74 -9.02 -14.16 12.40
C LEU A 74 -10.48 -14.62 12.25
N ALA A 75 -10.76 -15.57 11.34
CA ALA A 75 -12.07 -16.18 11.18
C ALA A 75 -12.49 -17.00 12.43
N ALA A 76 -11.52 -17.64 13.08
CA ALA A 76 -11.74 -18.45 14.28
C ALA A 76 -11.76 -17.64 15.59
N ALA A 77 -11.57 -16.32 15.52
CA ALA A 77 -11.57 -15.46 16.71
C ALA A 77 -12.88 -15.59 17.50
N THR A 78 -12.77 -15.72 18.83
CA THR A 78 -13.91 -15.96 19.71
C THR A 78 -14.59 -14.68 20.18
N SER A 79 -13.90 -13.54 20.12
CA SER A 79 -14.42 -12.23 20.52
C SER A 79 -13.75 -11.09 19.76
N PRO A 80 -14.38 -9.90 19.72
CA PRO A 80 -13.77 -8.68 19.17
C PRO A 80 -12.45 -8.30 19.88
N ASP A 81 -12.39 -8.48 21.21
CA ASP A 81 -11.17 -8.24 21.98
C ASP A 81 -10.02 -9.15 21.56
N ALA A 82 -10.29 -10.41 21.19
CA ALA A 82 -9.27 -11.32 20.69
C ALA A 82 -8.69 -10.83 19.36
N VAL A 83 -9.52 -10.28 18.48
CA VAL A 83 -9.06 -9.68 17.21
C VAL A 83 -8.22 -8.43 17.46
N ARG A 84 -8.65 -7.55 18.37
CA ARG A 84 -7.89 -6.35 18.75
C ARG A 84 -6.54 -6.70 19.38
N ALA A 85 -6.50 -7.68 20.29
CA ALA A 85 -5.26 -8.13 20.90
C ALA A 85 -4.30 -8.76 19.88
N ALA A 86 -4.83 -9.49 18.90
CA ALA A 86 -4.02 -10.19 17.91
C ALA A 86 -3.53 -9.27 16.77
N SER A 87 -4.33 -8.30 16.34
CA SER A 87 -4.05 -7.53 15.13
C SER A 87 -4.13 -6.00 15.29
N GLY A 88 -4.58 -5.49 16.44
CA GLY A 88 -4.75 -4.05 16.68
C GLY A 88 -3.45 -3.25 16.65
N ASP A 89 -2.31 -3.90 16.92
CA ASP A 89 -0.97 -3.29 16.85
C ASP A 89 -0.59 -2.79 15.44
N VAL A 90 -1.35 -3.16 14.40
CA VAL A 90 -1.24 -2.53 13.07
C VAL A 90 -1.48 -1.02 13.12
N VAL A 91 -2.43 -0.58 13.96
CA VAL A 91 -2.75 0.85 14.13
C VAL A 91 -1.61 1.56 14.83
N LYS A 92 -1.09 0.94 15.91
CA LYS A 92 0.05 1.49 16.65
C LYS A 92 1.27 1.65 15.74
N SER A 93 1.63 0.60 15.00
CA SER A 93 2.75 0.64 14.06
C SER A 93 2.59 1.73 13.00
N TYR A 94 1.36 1.94 12.52
CA TYR A 94 1.08 3.00 11.56
C TYR A 94 1.16 4.40 12.18
N ARG A 95 0.68 4.58 13.41
CA ARG A 95 0.82 5.85 14.15
C ARG A 95 2.27 6.17 14.45
N ASP A 96 3.07 5.20 14.90
CA ASP A 96 4.50 5.37 15.12
C ASP A 96 5.22 5.80 13.84
N TRP A 97 4.83 5.24 12.68
CA TRP A 97 5.33 5.67 11.38
C TRP A 97 4.91 7.11 11.02
N ILE A 98 3.64 7.49 11.27
CA ILE A 98 3.15 8.86 11.03
C ILE A 98 3.96 9.86 11.86
N GLU A 99 4.22 9.57 13.13
CA GLU A 99 5.04 10.42 14.00
C GLU A 99 6.47 10.56 13.47
N ALA A 100 7.10 9.46 13.05
CA ALA A 100 8.43 9.52 12.43
C ALA A 100 8.46 10.35 11.13
N GLN A 101 7.36 10.43 10.39
CA GLN A 101 7.27 11.29 9.20
C GLN A 101 7.17 12.79 9.55
N ARG A 102 6.74 13.14 10.77
CA ARG A 102 6.72 14.55 11.21
C ARG A 102 8.12 15.14 11.29
N ASP A 103 9.10 14.32 11.66
CA ASP A 103 10.51 14.70 11.72
C ASP A 103 11.14 14.88 10.33
N ALA A 104 10.49 14.35 9.28
CA ALA A 104 10.94 14.42 7.90
C ALA A 104 10.25 15.51 7.07
N ILE A 105 9.48 16.40 7.70
CA ILE A 105 8.83 17.54 7.03
C ILE A 105 9.92 18.49 6.48
N PRO A 106 9.91 18.82 5.18
CA PRO A 106 10.87 19.76 4.61
C PRO A 106 10.73 21.18 5.18
N GLU A 107 11.81 21.96 5.13
CA GLU A 107 11.81 23.35 5.63
C GLU A 107 11.09 24.31 4.68
N GLU A 108 11.03 23.99 3.38
CA GLU A 108 10.43 24.84 2.37
C GLU A 108 8.91 24.98 2.59
N PRO A 109 8.37 26.21 2.71
CA PRO A 109 6.98 26.43 3.16
C PRO A 109 5.91 25.70 2.34
N GLU A 110 6.07 25.67 1.02
CA GLU A 110 5.11 25.03 0.10
C GLU A 110 5.10 23.51 0.28
N ARG A 111 6.28 22.89 0.26
CA ARG A 111 6.43 21.44 0.51
C ARG A 111 5.99 21.06 1.92
N ALA A 112 6.29 21.90 2.91
CA ALA A 112 5.88 21.69 4.29
C ALA A 112 4.36 21.74 4.45
N ALA A 113 3.66 22.59 3.70
CA ALA A 113 2.19 22.64 3.71
C ALA A 113 1.59 21.32 3.20
N ILE A 114 2.07 20.81 2.06
CA ILE A 114 1.63 19.53 1.49
C ILE A 114 1.95 18.37 2.42
N ALA A 115 3.16 18.32 2.98
CA ALA A 115 3.56 17.28 3.93
C ALA A 115 2.62 17.24 5.15
N ARG A 116 2.29 18.40 5.73
CA ARG A 116 1.34 18.49 6.86
C ARG A 116 -0.07 18.02 6.47
N GLU A 117 -0.54 18.36 5.27
CA GLU A 117 -1.83 17.89 4.79
C GLU A 117 -1.86 16.36 4.63
N LEU A 118 -0.82 15.77 4.04
CA LEU A 118 -0.69 14.31 3.91
C LEU A 118 -0.67 13.62 5.28
N LEU A 119 0.04 14.18 6.25
CA LEU A 119 0.06 13.67 7.62
C LEU A 119 -1.33 13.75 8.28
N GLN A 120 -2.08 14.83 8.04
CA GLN A 120 -3.45 14.95 8.55
C GLN A 120 -4.40 13.92 7.91
N ARG A 121 -4.24 13.65 6.61
CA ARG A 121 -4.96 12.57 5.92
C ARG A 121 -4.57 11.19 6.48
N ALA A 122 -3.29 10.96 6.74
CA ALA A 122 -2.78 9.72 7.34
C ALA A 122 -3.33 9.49 8.76
N GLU A 123 -3.38 10.54 9.59
CA GLU A 123 -4.01 10.51 10.92
C GLU A 123 -5.50 10.17 10.86
N THR A 124 -6.20 10.74 9.88
CA THR A 124 -7.62 10.43 9.65
C THR A 124 -7.80 8.97 9.28
N ALA A 125 -6.96 8.44 8.38
CA ALA A 125 -6.97 7.02 8.03
C ALA A 125 -6.66 6.13 9.26
N ALA A 126 -5.67 6.48 10.09
CA ALA A 126 -5.35 5.74 11.31
C ALA A 126 -6.54 5.68 12.28
N ARG A 127 -7.25 6.81 12.49
CA ARG A 127 -8.48 6.85 13.30
C ARG A 127 -9.58 5.97 12.71
N ARG A 128 -9.77 5.98 11.39
CA ARG A 128 -10.80 5.16 10.73
C ARG A 128 -10.50 3.66 10.85
N ILE A 129 -9.23 3.25 10.73
CA ILE A 129 -8.80 1.86 10.98
C ILE A 129 -9.13 1.46 12.42
N GLU A 130 -8.78 2.30 13.39
CA GLU A 130 -9.06 2.08 14.81
C GLU A 130 -10.57 1.97 15.10
N GLN A 131 -11.37 2.84 14.49
CA GLN A 131 -12.83 2.77 14.55
C GLN A 131 -13.39 1.49 13.90
N GLY A 132 -12.73 0.97 12.86
CA GLY A 132 -13.06 -0.32 12.27
C GLY A 132 -12.90 -1.49 13.24
N PHE A 133 -11.83 -1.48 14.04
CA PHE A 133 -11.64 -2.46 15.12
C PHE A 133 -12.66 -2.30 16.26
N ALA A 134 -13.08 -1.07 16.56
CA ALA A 134 -14.14 -0.80 17.54
C ALA A 134 -15.52 -1.25 17.03
N ALA A 135 -15.78 -1.10 15.72
CA ALA A 135 -17.04 -1.53 15.11
C ALA A 135 -17.29 -3.04 15.22
N LEU A 136 -16.26 -3.84 15.46
CA LEU A 136 -16.40 -5.27 15.76
C LEU A 136 -17.16 -5.54 17.07
N ASP A 137 -17.39 -4.54 17.93
CA ASP A 137 -18.22 -4.72 19.12
C ASP A 137 -19.71 -4.97 18.79
N ASP A 138 -20.14 -4.61 17.57
CA ASP A 138 -21.44 -5.03 17.04
C ASP A 138 -21.38 -6.52 16.61
N PRO A 139 -22.24 -7.40 17.18
CA PRO A 139 -22.25 -8.82 16.85
C PRO A 139 -22.42 -9.13 15.36
N GLN A 140 -23.20 -8.34 14.62
CA GLN A 140 -23.40 -8.55 13.18
C GLN A 140 -22.14 -8.21 12.38
N VAL A 141 -21.46 -7.12 12.76
CA VAL A 141 -20.20 -6.71 12.14
C VAL A 141 -19.11 -7.72 12.43
N PHE A 142 -19.02 -8.22 13.66
CA PHE A 142 -18.06 -9.26 14.04
C PHE A 142 -18.26 -10.55 13.27
N GLU A 143 -19.51 -11.02 13.16
CA GLU A 143 -19.81 -12.24 12.40
C GLU A 143 -19.52 -12.07 10.91
N ALA A 144 -19.87 -10.91 10.33
CA ALA A 144 -19.53 -10.58 8.95
C ALA A 144 -18.00 -10.55 8.73
N PHE A 145 -17.24 -9.99 9.67
CA PHE A 145 -15.78 -9.99 9.64
C PHE A 145 -15.22 -11.42 9.65
N ARG A 146 -15.71 -12.29 10.55
CA ARG A 146 -15.27 -13.69 10.61
C ARG A 146 -15.57 -14.45 9.32
N LEU A 147 -16.77 -14.27 8.77
CA LEU A 147 -17.18 -14.89 7.51
C LEU A 147 -16.33 -14.39 6.34
N ALA A 148 -16.08 -13.08 6.25
CA ALA A 148 -15.23 -12.50 5.23
C ALA A 148 -13.82 -13.10 5.27
N ASN A 149 -13.22 -13.24 6.45
CA ASN A 149 -11.92 -13.89 6.61
C ASN A 149 -11.94 -15.36 6.18
N ALA A 150 -12.97 -16.13 6.56
CA ALA A 150 -13.11 -17.53 6.16
C ALA A 150 -13.21 -17.70 4.63
N VAL A 151 -14.05 -16.89 3.98
CA VAL A 151 -14.22 -16.92 2.52
C VAL A 151 -12.93 -16.51 1.81
N MET A 152 -12.26 -15.46 2.28
CA MET A 152 -11.01 -15.00 1.69
C MET A 152 -9.88 -16.03 1.87
N ALA A 153 -9.83 -16.72 3.00
CA ALA A 153 -8.91 -17.83 3.23
C ALA A 153 -9.14 -18.97 2.23
N GLN A 154 -10.40 -19.38 2.06
CA GLN A 154 -10.76 -20.43 1.12
C GLN A 154 -10.39 -20.03 -0.31
N ALA A 155 -10.72 -18.81 -0.75
CA ALA A 155 -10.38 -18.32 -2.07
C ALA A 155 -8.85 -18.25 -2.31
N ALA A 156 -8.09 -17.82 -1.30
CA ALA A 156 -6.63 -17.77 -1.37
C ALA A 156 -6.02 -19.17 -1.50
N ARG A 157 -6.48 -20.15 -0.70
CA ARG A 157 -6.05 -21.55 -0.80
C ARG A 157 -6.34 -22.15 -2.17
N GLN A 158 -7.52 -21.91 -2.72
CA GLN A 158 -7.89 -22.41 -4.05
C GLN A 158 -6.95 -21.86 -5.13
N ARG A 159 -6.72 -20.54 -5.12
CA ARG A 159 -5.83 -19.88 -6.07
C ARG A 159 -4.40 -20.38 -5.94
N GLU A 160 -3.90 -20.50 -4.72
CA GLU A 160 -2.51 -20.88 -4.45
C GLU A 160 -2.26 -22.37 -4.67
N GLY A 161 -3.26 -23.22 -4.39
CA GLY A 161 -3.25 -24.65 -4.75
C GLY A 161 -3.13 -24.85 -6.26
N GLN A 162 -3.86 -24.07 -7.06
CA GLN A 162 -3.73 -24.08 -8.53
C GLN A 162 -2.33 -23.64 -9.00
N VAL A 163 -1.76 -22.60 -8.40
CA VAL A 163 -0.43 -22.08 -8.76
C VAL A 163 0.67 -23.05 -8.38
N ARG A 164 0.59 -23.67 -7.20
CA ARG A 164 1.59 -24.60 -6.66
C ARG A 164 1.34 -26.06 -7.07
N GLN A 165 0.26 -26.35 -7.81
CA GLN A 165 -0.19 -27.69 -8.18
C GLN A 165 -0.35 -28.62 -6.96
N LYS A 166 -0.97 -28.10 -5.89
CA LYS A 166 -1.25 -28.85 -4.65
C LYS A 166 -2.75 -28.82 -4.31
N PRO A 167 -3.29 -29.84 -3.62
CA PRO A 167 -4.61 -29.75 -3.04
C PRO A 167 -4.74 -28.52 -2.12
N PRO A 168 -5.87 -27.80 -2.12
CA PRO A 168 -6.05 -26.59 -1.29
C PRO A 168 -5.80 -26.79 0.21
N GLY A 169 -6.05 -28.00 0.73
CA GLY A 169 -5.79 -28.36 2.13
C GLY A 169 -4.31 -28.53 2.50
N GLU A 170 -3.43 -28.68 1.50
CA GLU A 170 -1.98 -28.84 1.69
C GLU A 170 -1.20 -27.54 1.45
N VAL A 171 -1.91 -26.44 1.18
CA VAL A 171 -1.32 -25.10 1.07
C VAL A 171 -1.18 -24.52 2.48
N ASP A 172 -0.15 -23.69 2.68
CA ASP A 172 0.04 -22.94 3.91
C ASP A 172 -1.18 -22.05 4.21
N ALA A 173 -1.41 -21.73 5.48
CA ALA A 173 -2.50 -20.85 5.88
C ALA A 173 -2.31 -19.47 5.23
N PRO A 174 -3.32 -18.94 4.51
CA PRO A 174 -3.20 -17.67 3.83
C PRO A 174 -3.19 -16.51 4.82
N GLU A 175 -2.30 -15.55 4.56
CA GLU A 175 -2.12 -14.35 5.37
C GLU A 175 -2.54 -13.09 4.61
N TRP A 176 -3.14 -12.15 5.32
CA TRP A 176 -3.27 -10.78 4.85
C TRP A 176 -1.90 -10.12 4.78
N ARG A 177 -1.67 -9.28 3.77
CA ARG A 177 -0.65 -8.24 3.90
C ARG A 177 -1.16 -7.21 4.91
N PRO A 178 -0.32 -6.60 5.77
CA PRO A 178 -0.80 -5.69 6.82
C PRO A 178 -1.72 -4.58 6.31
N PHE A 179 -1.38 -3.98 5.17
CA PHE A 179 -2.19 -2.94 4.55
C PHE A 179 -3.57 -3.44 4.09
N GLN A 180 -3.72 -4.72 3.73
CA GLN A 180 -5.01 -5.28 3.28
C GLN A 180 -5.96 -5.37 4.46
N LEU A 181 -5.45 -5.84 5.60
CA LEU A 181 -6.22 -5.86 6.83
C LEU A 181 -6.55 -4.43 7.29
N ALA A 182 -5.59 -3.52 7.25
CA ALA A 182 -5.82 -2.11 7.56
C ALA A 182 -6.88 -1.49 6.63
N PHE A 183 -6.82 -1.75 5.33
CA PHE A 183 -7.81 -1.28 4.36
C PHE A 183 -9.20 -1.86 4.62
N LEU A 184 -9.29 -3.15 4.98
CA LEU A 184 -10.55 -3.76 5.39
C LEU A 184 -11.11 -3.00 6.61
N MET A 185 -10.32 -2.84 7.68
CA MET A 185 -10.72 -2.14 8.89
C MET A 185 -11.16 -0.70 8.62
N LEU A 186 -10.41 0.03 7.80
CA LEU A 186 -10.69 1.42 7.42
C LEU A 186 -12.10 1.61 6.83
N ASN A 187 -12.65 0.58 6.17
CA ASN A 187 -13.95 0.64 5.51
C ASN A 187 -15.11 0.09 6.35
N ILE A 188 -14.85 -0.67 7.42
CA ILE A 188 -15.91 -1.40 8.14
C ILE A 188 -17.00 -0.47 8.68
N GLN A 189 -16.64 0.65 9.30
CA GLN A 189 -17.62 1.62 9.84
C GLN A 189 -18.58 2.13 8.77
N GLY A 190 -18.05 2.61 7.64
CA GLY A 190 -18.84 3.12 6.53
C GLY A 190 -19.69 2.04 5.84
N LEU A 191 -19.28 0.77 5.91
CA LEU A 191 -20.06 -0.35 5.37
C LEU A 191 -21.17 -0.81 6.31
N ALA A 192 -20.89 -0.85 7.62
CA ALA A 192 -21.81 -1.37 8.62
C ALA A 192 -22.90 -0.38 9.02
N ASN A 193 -22.58 0.92 9.06
CA ASN A 193 -23.50 1.95 9.53
C ASN A 193 -23.95 2.86 8.36
N PRO A 194 -25.20 2.75 7.89
CA PRO A 194 -25.73 3.57 6.78
C PRO A 194 -25.76 5.07 7.04
N THR A 195 -25.72 5.52 8.32
CA THR A 195 -25.74 6.93 8.69
C THR A 195 -24.35 7.46 9.04
N HIS A 196 -23.31 6.64 8.96
CA HIS A 196 -21.94 7.08 9.23
C HIS A 196 -21.46 8.05 8.14
N THR A 197 -20.70 9.08 8.52
CA THR A 197 -20.16 10.08 7.59
C THR A 197 -19.29 9.45 6.51
N ASP A 198 -18.62 8.35 6.84
CA ASP A 198 -17.75 7.63 5.90
C ASP A 198 -18.52 6.79 4.87
N ARG A 199 -19.86 6.68 4.96
CA ARG A 199 -20.68 5.88 4.05
C ARG A 199 -20.56 6.32 2.59
N GLU A 200 -20.34 7.62 2.38
CA GLU A 200 -20.21 8.26 1.07
C GLU A 200 -18.76 8.28 0.57
N ILE A 201 -17.79 7.88 1.41
CA ILE A 201 -16.37 7.87 1.06
C ILE A 201 -16.04 6.59 0.29
N VAL A 202 -15.36 6.75 -0.85
CA VAL A 202 -14.79 5.64 -1.61
C VAL A 202 -13.27 5.68 -1.46
N ASP A 203 -12.72 4.76 -0.67
CA ASP A 203 -11.27 4.65 -0.50
C ASP A 203 -10.65 3.83 -1.63
N LEU A 204 -9.64 4.43 -2.28
CA LEU A 204 -8.88 3.78 -3.34
C LEU A 204 -7.49 3.43 -2.83
N LEU A 205 -7.16 2.14 -2.91
CA LEU A 205 -5.84 1.64 -2.58
C LEU A 205 -5.00 1.53 -3.86
N PHE A 206 -4.13 2.52 -4.09
CA PHE A 206 -3.23 2.51 -5.23
C PHE A 206 -1.92 1.81 -4.89
N PHE A 207 -1.61 0.73 -5.61
CA PHE A 207 -0.25 0.21 -5.68
C PHE A 207 0.34 0.62 -7.02
N PRO A 208 1.52 1.27 -7.05
CA PRO A 208 2.29 1.28 -8.28
C PRO A 208 2.57 -0.19 -8.58
N THR A 209 1.86 -0.73 -9.55
CA THR A 209 2.12 -2.09 -10.01
C THR A 209 3.51 -2.06 -10.62
N GLY A 210 4.55 -2.32 -9.83
CA GLY A 210 5.85 -2.73 -10.35
C GLY A 210 5.56 -3.87 -11.31
N GLY A 211 5.87 -3.67 -12.59
CA GLY A 211 5.31 -4.37 -13.76
C GLY A 211 5.26 -5.90 -13.67
N GLY A 212 4.32 -6.42 -12.89
CA GLY A 212 4.23 -7.82 -12.47
C GLY A 212 2.98 -8.54 -12.97
N LYS A 213 2.22 -7.95 -13.90
CA LYS A 213 1.42 -8.76 -14.83
C LYS A 213 2.39 -9.43 -15.81
N ARG A 214 3.12 -10.44 -15.35
CA ARG A 214 3.67 -11.54 -16.16
C ARG A 214 4.30 -12.57 -15.24
N ARG A 215 3.59 -13.71 -15.07
CA ARG A 215 4.20 -15.00 -14.75
C ARG A 215 5.44 -15.15 -15.63
N ARG A 216 6.63 -15.16 -15.05
CA ARG A 216 7.86 -15.47 -15.78
C ARG A 216 7.91 -16.99 -15.94
N ILE A 217 7.38 -17.50 -17.05
CA ILE A 217 7.74 -18.82 -17.54
C ILE A 217 9.20 -18.68 -17.99
N SER A 218 10.12 -19.25 -17.20
CA SER A 218 11.51 -19.42 -17.62
C SER A 218 11.54 -20.49 -18.71
N ALA A 219 11.46 -20.06 -19.97
CA ALA A 219 11.95 -20.87 -21.09
C ALA A 219 13.36 -20.37 -21.41
N LEU A 220 14.35 -21.06 -20.86
CA LEU A 220 15.73 -21.00 -21.33
C LEU A 220 15.79 -21.65 -22.72
N PRO A 221 16.32 -21.01 -23.77
CA PRO A 221 16.84 -21.74 -24.91
C PRO A 221 18.27 -22.22 -24.63
N PRO A 222 18.70 -23.34 -25.25
CA PRO A 222 19.95 -24.01 -24.92
C PRO A 222 21.15 -23.23 -25.45
N SER A 223 22.21 -23.27 -24.67
CA SER A 223 23.57 -22.89 -25.05
C SER A 223 24.05 -23.67 -26.27
N ARG A 224 24.54 -22.96 -27.27
CA ARG A 224 25.72 -23.34 -28.07
C ARG A 224 26.58 -22.11 -28.27
#